data_AF-A0A7S1SFL9-F1
#
_entry.id   AF-A0A7S1SFL9-F1
#
_cell.length_a   1.000
_cell.length_b   1.000
_cell.length_c   1.000
_cell.angle_alpha   90.00
_cell.angle_beta   90.00
_cell.angle_gamma   90.00
#
_symmetry.space_group_name_H-M   'P 1'
#
loop_
_entity.id
_entity.type
_entity.pdbx_description
1 polymer ?
#
loop_
_entity_poly.entity_id
_entity_poly.type
_entity_poly.pdbx_seq_one_letter_code
_entity_poly.pdbx_strand_id
1 'polypeptide(L)'
;MQNSGGSATAGVVLAIFVGFSIKMAFAAIAQKYIGEALANSVKIRSMAQVHTAEIRGIEKILKEPGITAAKVSILIGGPDWPVAVLCGILRLPLGEVMVALSPVLVQSVVPCVLSGSLLVIFGEDDQKKALAETAVAVAGSLQLVALVVAGYYVQEAIELHYDELQTERPQDRDIIELEKEAEKQAAGFRERTAWAGLPTAVRGALITGLASVYVSCLLMAGPWKMFLGTSCFKKFDITSSVDKALGGNAFAVVQPLGWVAIFFCMVSGALLGYFHYWARHQASHDKGSRPGVYAPLAQP
;
A
#
# COMPACT_ATOMS: atom_id res chain seq x y z
N MET A 1 -26.05 39.79 7.37
CA MET A 1 -26.01 38.37 6.96
C MET A 1 -25.57 38.19 5.50
N GLN A 2 -24.64 39.00 4.97
CA GLN A 2 -24.44 39.10 3.50
C GLN A 2 -22.98 39.14 3.00
N ASN A 3 -21.98 38.76 3.82
CA ASN A 3 -20.56 38.71 3.38
C ASN A 3 -19.84 37.37 3.64
N SER A 4 -20.54 36.36 4.16
CA SER A 4 -19.94 35.06 4.51
C SER A 4 -19.73 34.13 3.31
N GLY A 5 -20.51 34.27 2.22
CA GLY A 5 -20.40 33.41 1.03
C GLY A 5 -19.13 33.64 0.21
N GLY A 6 -18.70 34.90 0.04
CA GLY A 6 -17.49 35.23 -0.71
C GLY A 6 -16.21 34.73 -0.04
N SER A 7 -16.15 34.78 1.29
CA SER A 7 -15.01 34.28 2.07
C SER A 7 -14.89 32.76 2.03
N ALA A 8 -16.02 32.03 2.09
CA ALA A 8 -16.02 30.57 2.04
C ALA A 8 -15.59 30.04 0.67
N THR A 9 -16.14 30.59 -0.42
CA THR A 9 -15.77 30.19 -1.79
C THR A 9 -14.30 30.49 -2.09
N ALA A 10 -13.80 31.66 -1.65
CA ALA A 10 -12.39 32.00 -1.78
C ALA A 10 -11.49 31.01 -1.02
N GLY A 11 -11.90 30.58 0.18
CA GLY A 11 -11.20 29.57 0.96
C GLY A 11 -11.13 28.21 0.26
N VAL A 12 -12.23 27.77 -0.37
CA VAL A 12 -12.28 26.52 -1.14
C VAL A 12 -11.36 26.58 -2.37
N VAL A 13 -11.42 27.67 -3.14
CA VAL A 13 -10.55 27.85 -4.32
C VAL A 13 -9.08 27.85 -3.92
N LEU A 14 -8.73 28.55 -2.84
CA LEU A 14 -7.37 28.54 -2.31
C LEU A 14 -6.95 27.13 -1.88
N ALA A 15 -7.81 26.40 -1.18
CA ALA A 15 -7.54 25.03 -0.77
C ALA A 15 -7.34 24.08 -1.95
N ILE A 16 -8.11 24.23 -3.04
CA ILE A 16 -7.91 23.47 -4.29
C ILE A 16 -6.53 23.78 -4.88
N PHE A 17 -6.17 25.06 -4.99
CA PHE A 17 -4.87 25.45 -5.55
C PHE A 17 -3.71 24.94 -4.71
N VAL A 18 -3.80 25.06 -3.39
CA VAL A 18 -2.78 24.55 -2.45
C VAL A 18 -2.70 23.03 -2.53
N GLY A 19 -3.84 22.32 -2.50
CA GLY A 19 -3.88 20.86 -2.60
C GLY A 19 -3.27 20.35 -3.90
N PHE A 20 -3.59 20.98 -5.03
CA PHE A 20 -2.99 20.66 -6.32
C PHE A 20 -1.48 20.94 -6.33
N SER A 21 -1.05 22.10 -5.82
CA SER A 21 0.36 22.46 -5.76
C SER A 21 1.18 21.47 -4.92
N ILE A 22 0.64 21.06 -3.76
CA ILE A 22 1.26 20.03 -2.90
C ILE A 22 1.37 18.71 -3.66
N LYS A 23 0.30 18.29 -4.34
CA LYS A 23 0.27 17.05 -5.13
C LYS A 23 1.35 17.04 -6.21
N MET A 24 1.43 18.11 -7.00
CA MET A 24 2.42 18.25 -8.07
C MET A 24 3.85 18.32 -7.53
N ALA A 25 4.08 19.11 -6.48
CA ALA A 25 5.39 19.23 -5.84
C ALA A 25 5.86 17.90 -5.26
N PHE A 26 4.96 17.17 -4.57
CA PHE A 26 5.25 15.85 -4.02
C PHE A 26 5.63 14.86 -5.13
N ALA A 27 4.86 14.79 -6.23
CA ALA A 27 5.16 13.89 -7.34
C ALA A 27 6.52 14.21 -7.97
N ALA A 28 6.84 15.49 -8.16
CA ALA A 28 8.14 15.92 -8.67
C ALA A 28 9.30 15.55 -7.73
N ILE A 29 9.13 15.77 -6.43
CA ILE A 29 10.13 15.44 -5.42
C ILE A 29 10.33 13.92 -5.33
N ALA A 30 9.25 13.15 -5.28
CA ALA A 30 9.29 11.70 -5.23
C ALA A 30 9.97 11.11 -6.47
N GLN A 31 9.68 11.65 -7.66
CA GLN A 31 10.34 11.23 -8.89
C GLN A 31 11.84 11.56 -8.88
N LYS A 32 12.22 12.81 -8.58
CA LYS A 32 13.60 13.29 -8.72
C LYS A 32 14.53 12.94 -7.57
N TYR A 33 14.08 13.10 -6.33
CA TYR A 33 14.95 12.93 -5.16
C TYR A 33 14.87 11.54 -4.55
N ILE A 34 13.76 10.82 -4.76
CA ILE A 34 13.59 9.47 -4.24
C ILE A 34 13.81 8.45 -5.35
N GLY A 35 13.00 8.48 -6.40
CA GLY A 35 13.05 7.50 -7.49
C GLY A 35 14.40 7.43 -8.20
N GLU A 36 14.91 8.56 -8.70
CA GLU A 36 16.21 8.58 -9.40
C GLU A 36 17.39 8.21 -8.48
N ALA A 37 17.36 8.60 -7.21
CA ALA A 37 18.38 8.22 -6.23
C ALA A 37 18.38 6.71 -5.96
N LEU A 38 17.20 6.10 -5.89
CA LEU A 38 17.02 4.67 -5.67
C LEU A 38 17.25 3.83 -6.93
N ALA A 39 17.24 4.44 -8.12
CA ALA A 39 17.40 3.76 -9.40
C ALA A 39 18.71 2.97 -9.54
N ASN A 40 19.76 3.31 -8.78
CA ASN A 40 21.04 2.60 -8.86
C ASN A 40 21.11 1.36 -7.94
N SER A 41 20.12 1.14 -7.07
CA SER A 41 20.11 0.02 -6.14
C SER A 41 19.44 -1.20 -6.77
N VAL A 42 20.22 -2.27 -7.01
CA VAL A 42 19.72 -3.55 -7.54
C VAL A 42 18.59 -4.11 -6.69
N LYS A 43 18.71 -4.02 -5.36
CA LYS A 43 17.69 -4.50 -4.43
C LYS A 43 16.37 -3.74 -4.58
N ILE A 44 16.41 -2.42 -4.76
CA ILE A 44 15.20 -1.62 -4.94
C ILE A 44 14.59 -1.87 -6.31
N ARG A 45 15.41 -1.99 -7.37
CA ARG A 45 14.95 -2.34 -8.71
C ARG A 45 14.28 -3.73 -8.75
N SER A 46 14.85 -4.71 -8.05
CA SER A 46 14.23 -6.03 -7.85
C SER A 46 12.90 -5.93 -7.11
N MET A 47 12.87 -5.18 -5.99
CA MET A 47 11.64 -5.00 -5.21
C MET A 47 10.54 -4.26 -5.99
N ALA A 48 10.91 -3.32 -6.86
CA ALA A 48 10.02 -2.63 -7.79
C ALA A 48 9.71 -3.45 -9.05
N GLN A 49 10.26 -4.67 -9.18
CA GLN A 49 10.04 -5.61 -10.26
C GLN A 49 10.24 -5.02 -11.67
N VAL A 50 11.24 -4.15 -11.84
CA VAL A 50 11.46 -3.43 -13.12
C VAL A 50 11.80 -4.34 -14.31
N HIS A 51 12.16 -5.59 -14.04
CA HIS A 51 12.48 -6.60 -15.04
C HIS A 51 11.25 -7.37 -15.55
N THR A 52 10.08 -7.21 -14.91
CA THR A 52 8.84 -7.90 -15.29
C THR A 52 8.17 -7.27 -16.51
N ALA A 53 7.38 -8.04 -17.25
CA ALA A 53 6.71 -7.57 -18.46
C ALA A 53 5.72 -6.44 -18.15
N GLU A 54 5.09 -6.47 -16.97
CA GLU A 54 4.13 -5.47 -16.50
C GLU A 54 4.79 -4.10 -16.34
N ILE A 55 5.89 -4.02 -15.59
CA ILE A 55 6.60 -2.76 -15.37
C ILE A 55 7.27 -2.29 -16.66
N ARG A 56 7.77 -3.20 -17.49
CA ARG A 56 8.33 -2.85 -18.81
C ARG A 56 7.25 -2.33 -19.77
N GLY A 57 6.03 -2.88 -19.73
CA GLY A 57 4.88 -2.39 -20.48
C GLY A 57 4.48 -0.98 -20.03
N ILE A 58 4.42 -0.76 -18.72
CA ILE A 58 4.24 0.58 -18.13
C ILE A 58 5.35 1.53 -18.58
N GLU A 59 6.62 1.13 -18.49
CA GLU A 59 7.76 1.91 -18.94
C GLU A 59 7.61 2.32 -20.41
N LYS A 60 7.20 1.39 -21.27
CA LYS A 60 7.00 1.64 -22.70
C LYS A 60 5.93 2.72 -22.92
N ILE A 61 4.74 2.56 -22.35
CA ILE A 61 3.63 3.53 -22.45
C ILE A 61 4.05 4.90 -21.92
N LEU A 62 4.73 4.94 -20.77
CA LEU A 62 5.12 6.20 -20.14
C LEU A 62 6.24 6.92 -20.90
N LYS A 63 7.07 6.20 -21.66
CA LYS A 63 8.14 6.75 -22.52
C LYS A 63 7.66 7.19 -23.90
N GLU A 64 6.48 6.78 -24.35
CA GLU A 64 5.94 7.23 -25.64
C GLU A 64 5.83 8.76 -25.67
N PRO A 65 6.23 9.43 -26.76
CA PRO A 65 6.17 10.88 -26.81
C PRO A 65 4.72 11.39 -26.79
N GLY A 66 4.44 12.33 -25.89
CA GLY A 66 3.15 13.02 -25.81
C GLY A 66 2.25 12.52 -24.68
N ILE A 67 1.05 13.10 -24.61
CA ILE A 67 0.08 12.83 -23.55
C ILE A 67 -1.01 11.94 -24.11
N THR A 68 -0.88 10.64 -23.88
CA THR A 68 -1.87 9.63 -24.29
C THR A 68 -2.82 9.30 -23.13
N ALA A 69 -4.01 8.79 -23.45
CA ALA A 69 -4.96 8.31 -22.44
C ALA A 69 -4.36 7.18 -21.58
N ALA A 70 -3.54 6.32 -22.17
CA ALA A 70 -2.78 5.27 -21.47
C ALA A 70 -1.82 5.87 -20.43
N LYS A 71 -1.03 6.87 -20.82
CA LYS A 71 -0.11 7.56 -19.90
C LYS A 71 -0.84 8.25 -18.75
N VAL A 72 -1.89 9.00 -19.07
CA VAL A 72 -2.71 9.69 -18.05
C VAL A 72 -3.30 8.67 -17.09
N SER A 73 -3.99 7.64 -17.60
CA SER A 73 -4.66 6.63 -16.77
C SER A 73 -3.70 5.91 -15.83
N ILE A 74 -2.48 5.57 -16.26
CA ILE A 74 -1.45 4.99 -15.37
C ILE A 74 -1.08 5.98 -14.25
N LEU A 75 -0.83 7.24 -14.59
CA LEU A 75 -0.34 8.24 -13.64
C LEU A 75 -1.40 8.67 -12.61
N ILE A 76 -2.67 8.75 -13.01
CA ILE A 76 -3.77 9.12 -12.10
C ILE A 76 -4.43 7.89 -11.45
N GLY A 77 -4.39 6.73 -12.09
CA GLY A 77 -5.06 5.51 -11.63
C GLY A 77 -4.22 4.68 -10.67
N GLY A 78 -2.90 4.69 -10.82
CA GLY A 78 -2.00 3.99 -9.93
C GLY A 78 -1.81 4.70 -8.58
N PRO A 79 -1.28 3.99 -7.57
CA PRO A 79 -1.04 4.58 -6.26
C PRO A 79 0.03 5.68 -6.34
N ASP A 80 -0.32 6.86 -5.84
CA ASP A 80 0.43 8.11 -5.94
C ASP A 80 1.95 8.00 -5.67
N TRP A 81 2.31 7.52 -4.48
CA TRP A 81 3.71 7.45 -4.05
C TRP A 81 4.49 6.40 -4.87
N PRO A 82 4.03 5.13 -4.98
CA PRO A 82 4.75 4.14 -5.77
C PRO A 82 4.93 4.54 -7.24
N VAL A 83 3.91 5.12 -7.89
CA VAL A 83 4.00 5.51 -9.30
C VAL A 83 4.99 6.66 -9.50
N ALA A 84 4.97 7.69 -8.65
CA ALA A 84 5.91 8.81 -8.76
C ALA A 84 7.37 8.35 -8.56
N VAL A 85 7.62 7.48 -7.57
CA VAL A 85 8.94 6.88 -7.33
C VAL A 85 9.36 5.99 -8.51
N LEU A 86 8.46 5.16 -9.04
CA LEU A 86 8.72 4.32 -10.20
C LEU A 86 9.08 5.15 -11.43
N CYS A 87 8.39 6.27 -11.68
CA CYS A 87 8.74 7.20 -12.75
C CYS A 87 10.19 7.69 -12.64
N GLY A 88 10.69 7.87 -11.41
CA GLY A 88 12.08 8.24 -11.15
C GLY A 88 13.06 7.09 -11.34
N ILE A 89 12.69 5.88 -10.89
CA ILE A 89 13.48 4.65 -11.12
C ILE A 89 13.66 4.40 -12.63
N LEU A 90 12.60 4.63 -13.41
CA LEU A 90 12.60 4.50 -14.87
C LEU A 90 13.21 5.71 -15.60
N ARG A 91 13.61 6.76 -14.87
CA ARG A 91 14.21 8.01 -15.37
C ARG A 91 13.36 8.72 -16.43
N LEU A 92 12.05 8.81 -16.19
CA LEU A 92 11.12 9.48 -17.09
C LEU A 92 11.29 11.01 -17.07
N PRO A 93 10.99 11.71 -18.17
CA PRO A 93 11.06 13.17 -18.23
C PRO A 93 10.01 13.80 -17.31
N LEU A 94 10.48 14.56 -16.31
CA LEU A 94 9.62 15.16 -15.27
C LEU A 94 8.49 16.01 -15.85
N GLY A 95 8.79 16.88 -16.83
CA GLY A 95 7.80 17.80 -17.39
C GLY A 95 6.60 17.06 -17.99
N GLU A 96 6.85 16.00 -18.75
CA GLU A 96 5.80 15.20 -19.37
C GLU A 96 4.96 14.45 -18.34
N VAL A 97 5.61 13.87 -17.32
CA VAL A 97 4.91 13.21 -16.20
C VAL A 97 4.01 14.21 -15.46
N MET A 98 4.49 15.43 -15.20
CA MET A 98 3.69 16.45 -14.52
C MET A 98 2.48 16.89 -15.35
N VAL A 99 2.63 17.10 -16.65
CA VAL A 99 1.48 17.50 -17.48
C VAL A 99 0.48 16.36 -17.61
N ALA A 100 0.95 15.11 -17.78
CA ALA A 100 0.07 13.94 -17.84
C ALA A 100 -0.62 13.62 -16.50
N LEU A 101 -0.02 14.01 -15.36
CA LEU A 101 -0.63 13.91 -14.02
C LEU A 101 -1.63 15.03 -13.73
N SER A 102 -1.56 16.17 -14.43
CA SER A 102 -2.40 17.36 -14.15
C SER A 102 -3.92 17.12 -14.07
N PRO A 103 -4.53 16.14 -14.78
CA PRO A 103 -5.96 15.83 -14.62
C PRO A 103 -6.37 15.40 -13.21
N VAL A 104 -5.41 15.03 -12.33
CA VAL A 104 -5.66 14.75 -10.90
C VAL A 104 -6.34 15.91 -10.17
N LEU A 105 -6.17 17.14 -10.67
CA LEU A 105 -6.88 18.33 -10.17
C LEU A 105 -8.39 18.08 -10.14
N VAL A 106 -8.95 17.65 -11.27
CA VAL A 106 -10.40 17.44 -11.43
C VAL A 106 -10.81 16.08 -10.89
N GLN A 107 -9.97 15.06 -11.09
CA GLN A 107 -10.31 13.69 -10.70
C GLN A 107 -10.33 13.48 -9.18
N SER A 108 -9.42 14.10 -8.42
CA SER A 108 -9.28 13.85 -6.97
C SER A 108 -9.25 15.13 -6.14
N VAL A 109 -8.46 16.14 -6.52
CA VAL A 109 -8.24 17.32 -5.66
C VAL A 109 -9.53 18.10 -5.42
N VAL A 110 -10.25 18.46 -6.50
CA VAL A 110 -11.52 19.19 -6.41
C VAL A 110 -12.55 18.45 -5.56
N PRO A 111 -12.92 17.18 -5.85
CA PRO A 111 -13.94 16.49 -5.05
C PRO A 111 -13.53 16.26 -3.60
N CYS A 112 -12.26 15.99 -3.31
CA CYS A 112 -11.77 15.82 -1.94
C CYS A 112 -11.80 17.13 -1.14
N VAL A 113 -11.38 18.25 -1.75
CA VAL A 113 -11.42 19.57 -1.09
C VAL A 113 -12.87 20.03 -0.90
N LEU A 114 -13.75 19.79 -1.86
CA LEU A 114 -15.19 20.07 -1.72
C LEU A 114 -15.79 19.26 -0.57
N SER A 115 -15.50 17.96 -0.49
CA SER A 115 -15.95 17.13 0.62
C SER A 115 -15.46 17.65 1.98
N GLY A 116 -14.16 17.90 2.11
CA GLY A 116 -13.57 18.41 3.35
C GLY A 116 -14.17 19.75 3.76
N SER A 117 -14.36 20.67 2.81
CA SER A 117 -14.97 21.98 3.09
C SER A 117 -16.44 21.87 3.51
N LEU A 118 -17.21 20.98 2.88
CA LEU A 118 -18.60 20.73 3.27
C LEU A 118 -18.70 20.14 4.69
N LEU A 119 -17.81 19.21 5.05
CA LEU A 119 -17.76 18.63 6.39
C LEU A 119 -17.37 19.65 7.47
N VAL A 120 -16.42 20.53 7.18
CA VAL A 120 -15.94 21.56 8.13
C VAL A 120 -16.98 22.65 8.32
N ILE A 121 -17.59 23.14 7.24
CA ILE A 121 -18.52 24.27 7.32
C ILE A 121 -19.90 23.82 7.84
N PHE A 122 -20.29 22.56 7.61
CA PHE A 122 -21.68 22.12 7.80
C PHE A 122 -21.84 20.77 8.50
N GLY A 123 -20.93 20.41 9.42
CA GLY A 123 -20.96 19.15 10.18
C GLY A 123 -22.26 18.87 10.98
N GLU A 124 -23.24 19.76 10.99
CA GLU A 124 -24.56 19.59 11.62
C GLU A 124 -25.71 19.41 10.61
N ASP A 125 -25.52 19.73 9.32
CA ASP A 125 -26.57 19.69 8.26
C ASP A 125 -26.48 18.38 7.46
N ASP A 126 -27.49 17.51 7.61
CA ASP A 126 -27.50 16.18 7.00
C ASP A 126 -27.50 16.19 5.45
N GLN A 127 -28.10 17.22 4.83
CA GLN A 127 -28.10 17.31 3.36
C GLN A 127 -26.69 17.59 2.82
N LYS A 128 -25.90 18.38 3.53
CA LYS A 128 -24.54 18.77 3.11
C LYS A 128 -23.50 17.72 3.45
N LYS A 129 -23.72 16.94 4.51
CA LYS A 129 -22.97 15.70 4.75
C LYS A 129 -23.13 14.71 3.61
N ALA A 130 -24.37 14.50 3.13
CA ALA A 130 -24.62 13.62 1.99
C ALA A 130 -23.89 14.10 0.71
N LEU A 131 -23.83 15.42 0.47
CA LEU A 131 -23.05 16.00 -0.63
C LEU A 131 -21.54 15.77 -0.46
N ALA A 132 -21.02 15.89 0.77
CA ALA A 132 -19.62 15.64 1.05
C ALA A 132 -19.22 14.17 0.83
N GLU A 133 -20.06 13.23 1.28
CA GLU A 133 -19.89 11.80 1.06
C GLU A 133 -19.97 11.46 -0.44
N THR A 134 -20.92 12.07 -1.15
CA THR A 134 -21.06 11.91 -2.61
C THR A 134 -19.82 12.40 -3.35
N ALA A 135 -19.24 13.54 -2.96
CA ALA A 135 -18.03 14.07 -3.58
C ALA A 135 -16.84 13.09 -3.43
N VAL A 136 -16.65 12.50 -2.26
CA VAL A 136 -15.61 11.47 -2.05
C VAL A 136 -15.92 10.21 -2.84
N ALA A 137 -17.18 9.78 -2.89
CA ALA A 137 -17.59 8.62 -3.69
C ALA A 137 -17.31 8.82 -5.18
N VAL A 138 -17.53 10.04 -5.70
CA VAL A 138 -17.17 10.40 -7.08
C VAL A 138 -15.66 10.33 -7.29
N ALA A 139 -14.85 10.90 -6.40
CA ALA A 139 -13.39 10.81 -6.47
C ALA A 139 -12.90 9.35 -6.50
N GLY A 140 -13.42 8.51 -5.60
CA GLY A 140 -13.09 7.09 -5.52
C GLY A 140 -13.54 6.30 -6.76
N SER A 141 -14.69 6.64 -7.31
CA SER A 141 -15.19 6.01 -8.55
C SER A 141 -14.32 6.36 -9.75
N LEU A 142 -13.96 7.64 -9.89
CA LEU A 142 -13.05 8.07 -10.96
C LEU A 142 -11.66 7.45 -10.81
N GLN A 143 -11.16 7.28 -9.59
CA GLN A 143 -9.92 6.57 -9.31
C GLN A 143 -9.99 5.11 -9.78
N LEU A 144 -11.09 4.41 -9.46
CA LEU A 144 -11.28 3.01 -9.87
C LEU A 144 -11.33 2.87 -11.39
N VAL A 145 -12.08 3.75 -12.07
CA VAL A 145 -12.14 3.76 -13.54
C VAL A 145 -10.77 3.99 -14.15
N ALA A 146 -10.01 4.97 -13.64
CA ALA A 146 -8.66 5.24 -14.12
C ALA A 146 -7.72 4.04 -13.93
N LEU A 147 -7.80 3.34 -12.79
CA LEU A 147 -7.02 2.13 -12.52
C LEU A 147 -7.38 0.99 -13.49
N VAL A 148 -8.68 0.77 -13.77
CA VAL A 148 -9.12 -0.26 -14.72
C VAL A 148 -8.64 0.07 -16.14
N VAL A 149 -8.77 1.33 -16.56
CA VAL A 149 -8.30 1.78 -17.89
C VAL A 149 -6.77 1.66 -18.00
N ALA A 150 -6.03 1.97 -16.93
CA ALA A 150 -4.59 1.76 -16.88
C ALA A 150 -4.23 0.28 -17.05
N GLY A 151 -4.92 -0.61 -16.33
CA GLY A 151 -4.74 -2.06 -16.45
C GLY A 151 -5.01 -2.57 -17.86
N TYR A 152 -6.08 -2.09 -18.50
CA TYR A 152 -6.41 -2.41 -19.89
C TYR A 152 -5.25 -2.04 -20.85
N TYR A 153 -4.76 -0.79 -20.79
CA TYR A 153 -3.68 -0.35 -21.68
C TYR A 153 -2.36 -1.05 -21.40
N VAL A 154 -2.06 -1.37 -20.14
CA VAL A 154 -0.86 -2.14 -19.78
C VAL A 154 -0.96 -3.56 -20.33
N GLN A 155 -2.12 -4.22 -20.21
CA GLN A 155 -2.33 -5.54 -20.80
C GLN A 155 -2.23 -5.51 -22.32
N GLU A 156 -2.86 -4.54 -22.98
CA GLU A 156 -2.77 -4.34 -24.42
C GLU A 156 -1.31 -4.16 -24.87
N ALA A 157 -0.52 -3.35 -24.14
CA ALA A 157 0.90 -3.17 -24.43
C ALA A 157 1.72 -4.46 -24.22
N ILE A 158 1.38 -5.27 -23.21
CA ILE A 158 2.02 -6.57 -22.97
C ILE A 158 1.73 -7.52 -24.13
N GLU A 159 0.48 -7.60 -24.59
CA GLU A 159 0.07 -8.49 -25.68
C GLU A 159 0.70 -8.07 -27.01
N LEU A 160 0.70 -6.77 -27.33
CA LEU A 160 1.27 -6.24 -28.57
C LEU A 160 2.79 -6.34 -28.64
N HIS A 161 3.47 -6.30 -27.50
CA HIS A 161 4.93 -6.30 -27.41
C HIS A 161 5.50 -7.47 -26.62
N TYR A 162 4.78 -8.60 -26.59
CA TYR A 162 5.09 -9.75 -25.75
C TYR A 162 6.54 -10.23 -25.90
N ASP A 163 6.99 -10.46 -27.15
CA ASP A 163 8.34 -10.98 -27.42
C ASP A 163 9.44 -10.01 -26.95
N GLU A 164 9.24 -8.70 -27.15
CA GLU A 164 10.18 -7.66 -26.73
C GLU A 164 10.25 -7.54 -25.20
N LEU A 165 9.09 -7.58 -24.53
CA LEU A 165 8.97 -7.38 -23.09
C LEU A 165 9.45 -8.60 -22.29
N GLN A 166 9.34 -9.81 -22.84
CA GLN A 166 9.86 -11.04 -22.24
C GLN A 166 11.37 -11.21 -22.42
N THR A 167 11.96 -10.57 -23.43
CA THR A 167 13.40 -10.71 -23.69
C THR A 167 14.21 -10.14 -22.51
N GLU A 168 15.12 -10.95 -21.96
CA GLU A 168 16.00 -10.52 -20.86
C GLU A 168 16.93 -9.40 -21.33
N ARG A 169 16.84 -8.24 -20.67
CA ARG A 169 17.73 -7.11 -20.96
C ARG A 169 19.05 -7.30 -20.20
N PRO A 170 20.22 -6.97 -20.81
CA PRO A 170 21.50 -7.07 -20.13
C PRO A 170 21.57 -6.30 -18.80
N GLN A 171 20.85 -5.19 -18.70
CA GLN A 171 20.77 -4.33 -17.52
C GLN A 171 19.99 -4.92 -16.34
N ASP A 172 19.23 -6.00 -16.54
CA ASP A 172 18.41 -6.64 -15.50
C ASP A 172 19.03 -7.96 -15.00
N ARG A 173 20.21 -8.35 -15.51
CA ARG A 173 20.90 -9.59 -15.12
C ARG A 173 21.22 -9.65 -13.63
N ASP A 174 21.66 -8.54 -13.06
CA ASP A 174 21.94 -8.39 -11.63
C ASP A 174 20.70 -8.62 -10.76
N ILE A 175 19.54 -8.16 -11.23
CA ILE A 175 18.24 -8.38 -10.57
C ILE A 175 17.84 -9.86 -10.65
N ILE A 176 17.94 -10.45 -11.84
CA ILE A 176 17.58 -11.85 -12.06
C ILE A 176 18.46 -12.78 -11.22
N GLU A 177 19.76 -12.49 -11.13
CA GLU A 177 20.69 -13.24 -10.27
C GLU A 177 20.33 -13.10 -8.78
N LEU A 178 19.98 -11.89 -8.33
CA LEU A 178 19.57 -11.64 -6.95
C LEU A 178 18.29 -12.41 -6.59
N GLU A 179 17.31 -12.43 -7.49
CA GLU A 179 16.05 -13.15 -7.28
C GLU A 179 16.25 -14.66 -7.30
N LYS A 180 17.07 -15.18 -8.21
CA LYS A 180 17.43 -16.60 -8.23
C LYS A 180 18.11 -17.02 -6.92
N GLU A 181 18.93 -16.16 -6.32
CA GLU A 181 19.54 -16.44 -5.02
C GLU A 181 18.50 -16.35 -3.88
N ALA A 182 17.61 -15.35 -3.91
CA ALA A 182 16.51 -15.24 -2.96
C ALA A 182 15.56 -16.45 -3.01
N GLU A 183 15.25 -16.95 -4.21
CA GLU A 183 14.43 -18.15 -4.43
C GLU A 183 15.10 -19.40 -3.85
N LYS A 184 16.41 -19.58 -4.04
CA LYS A 184 17.15 -20.69 -3.42
C LYS A 184 17.08 -20.62 -1.89
N GLN A 185 17.25 -19.43 -1.33
CA GLN A 185 17.15 -19.21 0.12
C GLN A 185 15.73 -19.46 0.63
N ALA A 186 14.71 -19.03 -0.12
CA ALA A 186 13.31 -19.27 0.19
C ALA A 186 12.95 -20.76 0.11
N ALA A 187 13.47 -21.49 -0.89
CA ALA A 187 13.29 -22.93 -1.02
C ALA A 187 13.91 -23.67 0.17
N GLY A 188 15.15 -23.36 0.54
CA GLY A 188 15.79 -23.93 1.72
C GLY A 188 15.07 -23.57 3.02
N PHE A 189 14.55 -22.34 3.14
CA PHE A 189 13.72 -21.95 4.29
C PHE A 189 12.41 -22.74 4.34
N ARG A 190 11.73 -22.91 3.20
CA ARG A 190 10.47 -23.67 3.08
C ARG A 190 10.65 -25.14 3.45
N GLU A 191 11.74 -25.75 3.01
CA GLU A 191 12.08 -27.13 3.36
C GLU A 191 12.31 -27.29 4.87
N ARG A 192 13.11 -26.39 5.46
CA ARG A 192 13.43 -26.41 6.91
C ARG A 192 12.25 -26.09 7.81
N THR A 193 11.33 -25.26 7.32
CA THR A 193 10.11 -24.88 8.04
C THR A 193 8.91 -25.76 7.70
N ALA A 194 9.12 -26.83 6.92
CA ALA A 194 8.09 -27.81 6.65
C ALA A 194 7.55 -28.40 7.95
N TRP A 195 6.22 -28.48 8.05
CA TRP A 195 5.54 -28.87 9.29
C TRP A 195 6.09 -30.16 9.89
N ALA A 196 6.37 -31.16 9.05
CA ALA A 196 6.91 -32.47 9.44
C ALA A 196 8.30 -32.42 10.11
N GLY A 197 9.13 -31.42 9.78
CA GLY A 197 10.47 -31.23 10.35
C GLY A 197 10.52 -30.33 11.59
N LEU A 198 9.41 -29.66 11.94
CA LEU A 198 9.39 -28.73 13.07
C LEU A 198 9.45 -29.46 14.42
N PRO A 199 10.27 -29.00 15.38
CA PRO A 199 10.23 -29.47 16.76
C PRO A 199 8.86 -29.21 17.39
N THR A 200 8.43 -30.11 18.30
CA THR A 200 7.13 -30.02 18.96
C THR A 200 6.91 -28.68 19.69
N ALA A 201 7.95 -28.12 20.31
CA ALA A 201 7.88 -26.81 20.96
C ALA A 201 7.55 -25.67 19.99
N VAL A 202 8.14 -25.71 18.78
CA VAL A 202 7.91 -24.71 17.73
C VAL A 202 6.52 -24.86 17.13
N ARG A 203 6.07 -26.10 16.89
CA ARG A 203 4.69 -26.39 16.47
C ARG A 203 3.67 -25.88 17.49
N GLY A 204 3.91 -26.14 18.77
CA GLY A 204 3.07 -25.66 19.86
C GLY A 204 2.98 -24.13 19.90
N ALA A 205 4.12 -23.44 19.73
CA ALA A 205 4.16 -21.98 19.62
C ALA A 205 3.33 -21.45 18.43
N LEU A 206 3.44 -22.07 17.25
CA LEU A 206 2.66 -21.67 16.07
C LEU A 206 1.15 -21.88 16.26
N ILE A 207 0.73 -23.03 16.80
CA ILE A 207 -0.68 -23.33 17.06
C ILE A 207 -1.24 -22.35 18.10
N THR A 208 -0.48 -22.09 19.16
CA THR A 208 -0.88 -21.14 20.21
C THR A 208 -0.97 -19.71 19.67
N GLY A 209 -0.03 -19.31 18.81
CA GLY A 209 -0.06 -18.01 18.14
C GLY A 209 -1.28 -17.88 17.22
N LEU A 210 -1.57 -18.92 16.43
CA LEU A 210 -2.75 -18.97 15.57
C LEU A 210 -4.04 -18.85 16.39
N ALA A 211 -4.18 -19.65 17.46
CA ALA A 211 -5.34 -19.56 18.35
C ALA A 211 -5.47 -18.16 18.97
N SER A 212 -4.37 -17.56 19.40
CA SER A 212 -4.33 -16.22 19.98
C SER A 212 -4.82 -15.15 19.00
N VAL A 213 -4.34 -15.15 17.75
CA VAL A 213 -4.81 -14.17 16.75
C VAL A 213 -6.28 -14.38 16.38
N TYR A 214 -6.75 -15.64 16.30
CA TYR A 214 -8.16 -15.92 16.08
C TYR A 214 -9.03 -15.35 17.22
N VAL A 215 -8.63 -15.56 18.47
CA VAL A 215 -9.33 -14.98 19.64
C VAL A 215 -9.33 -13.45 19.55
N SER A 216 -8.20 -12.82 19.23
CA SER A 216 -8.13 -11.36 19.04
C SER A 216 -9.08 -10.86 17.94
N CYS A 217 -9.08 -11.51 16.78
CA CYS A 217 -9.96 -11.15 15.66
C CYS A 217 -11.43 -11.34 16.01
N LEU A 218 -11.79 -12.43 16.68
CA LEU A 218 -13.14 -12.67 17.17
C LEU A 218 -13.56 -11.58 18.15
N LEU A 219 -12.71 -11.22 19.11
CA LEU A 219 -12.95 -10.14 20.06
C LEU A 219 -13.14 -8.78 19.37
N MET A 220 -12.44 -8.51 18.27
CA MET A 220 -12.60 -7.23 17.54
C MET A 220 -13.82 -7.20 16.61
N ALA A 221 -14.09 -8.30 15.90
CA ALA A 221 -15.11 -8.34 14.84
C ALA A 221 -16.48 -8.82 15.32
N GLY A 222 -16.53 -9.52 16.47
CA GLY A 222 -17.78 -10.07 17.00
C GLY A 222 -18.75 -8.99 17.47
N PRO A 223 -20.07 -9.28 17.50
CA PRO A 223 -21.09 -8.36 17.97
C PRO A 223 -21.14 -8.29 19.51
N TRP A 224 -19.99 -8.10 20.17
CA TRP A 224 -19.86 -8.09 21.63
C TRP A 224 -20.66 -6.99 22.31
N LYS A 225 -20.93 -5.89 21.59
CA LYS A 225 -21.82 -4.86 22.07
C LYS A 225 -23.24 -5.38 22.32
N MET A 226 -23.71 -6.32 21.50
CA MET A 226 -25.02 -6.96 21.65
C MET A 226 -25.03 -7.98 22.80
N PHE A 227 -23.94 -8.74 22.97
CA PHE A 227 -23.89 -9.83 23.95
C PHE A 227 -23.37 -9.42 25.35
N LEU A 228 -22.38 -8.54 25.42
CA LEU A 228 -21.68 -8.14 26.65
C LEU A 228 -21.91 -6.67 27.02
N GLY A 229 -22.63 -5.90 26.19
CA GLY A 229 -22.86 -4.47 26.40
C GLY A 229 -21.63 -3.58 26.21
N THR A 230 -20.46 -4.15 25.92
CA THR A 230 -19.18 -3.44 25.75
C THR A 230 -18.61 -3.66 24.36
N SER A 231 -17.98 -2.64 23.78
CA SER A 231 -17.24 -2.75 22.51
C SER A 231 -15.74 -2.70 22.76
N CYS A 232 -14.91 -3.27 21.89
CA CYS A 232 -13.45 -3.18 22.07
C CYS A 232 -12.93 -1.74 22.02
N PHE A 233 -13.58 -0.88 21.23
CA PHE A 233 -13.22 0.52 21.09
C PHE A 233 -14.43 1.42 21.29
N LYS A 234 -14.20 2.62 21.85
CA LYS A 234 -15.17 3.71 21.85
C LYS A 234 -15.29 4.26 20.44
N LYS A 235 -16.49 4.71 20.04
CA LYS A 235 -16.66 5.43 18.77
C LYS A 235 -15.82 6.71 18.81
N PHE A 236 -14.93 6.85 17.84
CA PHE A 236 -14.09 8.02 17.65
C PHE A 236 -14.03 8.31 16.15
N ASP A 237 -14.50 9.50 15.76
CA ASP A 237 -14.61 9.91 14.36
C ASP A 237 -13.47 10.89 14.01
N ILE A 238 -13.23 11.13 12.71
CA ILE A 238 -12.18 12.02 12.21
C ILE A 238 -12.36 13.46 12.73
N THR A 239 -13.60 13.86 13.01
CA THR A 239 -13.95 15.17 13.57
C THR A 239 -13.92 15.20 15.11
N SER A 240 -13.67 14.06 15.76
CA SER A 240 -13.64 13.96 17.22
C SER A 240 -12.34 14.53 17.79
N SER A 241 -12.45 15.35 18.83
CA SER A 241 -11.30 15.83 19.60
C SER A 241 -10.97 14.86 20.72
N VAL A 242 -9.68 14.56 20.94
CA VAL A 242 -9.20 13.73 22.06
C VAL A 242 -9.61 14.35 23.40
N ASP A 243 -9.51 15.67 23.54
CA ASP A 243 -9.88 16.37 24.78
C ASP A 243 -11.38 16.22 25.08
N LYS A 244 -12.24 16.40 24.07
CA LYS A 244 -13.69 16.36 24.25
C LYS A 244 -14.26 14.93 24.31
N ALA A 245 -13.79 14.05 23.44
CA ALA A 245 -14.36 12.71 23.29
C ALA A 245 -13.71 11.68 24.23
N LEU A 246 -12.47 11.88 24.64
CA LEU A 246 -11.68 10.93 25.44
C LEU A 246 -11.18 11.51 26.77
N GLY A 247 -11.57 12.75 27.12
CA GLY A 247 -11.19 13.38 28.39
C GLY A 247 -9.68 13.64 28.50
N GLY A 248 -9.02 13.92 27.37
CA GLY A 248 -7.58 14.21 27.31
C GLY A 248 -6.66 12.97 27.33
N ASN A 249 -7.21 11.75 27.43
CA ASN A 249 -6.41 10.52 27.37
C ASN A 249 -6.70 9.72 26.09
N ALA A 250 -5.77 9.74 25.14
CA ALA A 250 -5.90 9.01 23.87
C ALA A 250 -6.14 7.49 24.06
N PHE A 251 -5.59 6.88 25.11
CA PHE A 251 -5.75 5.45 25.39
C PHE A 251 -7.14 5.08 25.91
N ALA A 252 -7.95 6.07 26.34
CA ALA A 252 -9.33 5.84 26.76
C ALA A 252 -10.26 5.41 25.60
N VAL A 253 -9.77 5.47 24.35
CA VAL A 253 -10.47 4.89 23.20
C VAL A 253 -10.57 3.37 23.31
N VAL A 254 -9.59 2.72 23.95
CA VAL A 254 -9.55 1.27 24.12
C VAL A 254 -10.30 0.89 25.39
N GLN A 255 -11.39 0.14 25.25
CA GLN A 255 -12.13 -0.41 26.38
C GLN A 255 -11.42 -1.66 26.94
N PRO A 256 -11.79 -2.15 28.14
CA PRO A 256 -11.14 -3.34 28.72
C PRO A 256 -11.08 -4.55 27.79
N LEU A 257 -12.15 -4.80 27.02
CA LEU A 257 -12.18 -5.89 26.03
C LEU A 257 -11.18 -5.67 24.88
N GLY A 258 -10.96 -4.42 24.48
CA GLY A 258 -9.97 -4.05 23.48
C GLY A 258 -8.55 -4.32 23.96
N TRP A 259 -8.25 -4.09 25.24
CA TRP A 259 -6.96 -4.43 25.83
C TRP A 259 -6.69 -5.94 25.83
N VAL A 260 -7.73 -6.74 26.09
CA VAL A 260 -7.62 -8.20 25.98
C VAL A 260 -7.33 -8.63 24.53
N ALA A 261 -8.03 -8.05 23.56
CA ALA A 261 -7.76 -8.34 22.14
C ALA A 261 -6.32 -7.95 21.74
N ILE A 262 -5.86 -6.75 22.11
CA ILE A 262 -4.49 -6.30 21.86
C ILE A 262 -3.48 -7.24 22.51
N PHE A 263 -3.70 -7.68 23.74
CA PHE A 263 -2.83 -8.64 24.41
C PHE A 263 -2.67 -9.94 23.60
N PHE A 264 -3.76 -10.55 23.16
CA PHE A 264 -3.69 -11.77 22.35
C PHE A 264 -3.00 -11.54 20.98
N CYS A 265 -3.20 -10.37 20.38
CA CYS A 265 -2.47 -9.97 19.17
C CYS A 265 -0.95 -9.87 19.43
N MET A 266 -0.55 -9.25 20.55
CA MET A 266 0.85 -9.13 20.95
C MET A 266 1.49 -10.50 21.25
N VAL A 267 0.77 -11.40 21.94
CA VAL A 267 1.22 -12.77 22.20
C VAL A 267 1.44 -13.53 20.88
N SER A 268 0.51 -13.43 19.93
CA SER A 268 0.68 -14.02 18.61
C SER A 268 1.92 -13.48 17.89
N GLY A 269 2.11 -12.15 17.88
CA GLY A 269 3.30 -11.51 17.31
C GLY A 269 4.61 -11.97 17.95
N ALA A 270 4.64 -12.12 19.28
CA ALA A 270 5.81 -12.62 20.01
C ALA A 270 6.13 -14.08 19.67
N LEU A 271 5.13 -14.95 19.59
CA LEU A 271 5.31 -16.37 19.22
C LEU A 271 5.75 -16.52 17.76
N LEU A 272 5.22 -15.70 16.86
CA LEU A 272 5.67 -15.64 15.47
C LEU A 272 7.11 -15.11 15.36
N GLY A 273 7.46 -14.10 16.15
CA GLY A 273 8.83 -13.59 16.27
C GLY A 273 9.80 -14.67 16.76
N TYR A 274 9.42 -15.44 17.78
CA TYR A 274 10.17 -16.60 18.27
C TYR A 274 10.37 -17.65 17.17
N PHE A 275 9.32 -17.99 16.42
CA PHE A 275 9.42 -18.89 15.27
C PHE A 275 10.43 -18.41 14.22
N HIS A 276 10.36 -17.14 13.81
CA HIS A 276 11.29 -16.58 12.84
C HIS A 276 12.73 -16.53 13.36
N TYR A 277 12.92 -16.22 14.65
CA TYR A 277 14.24 -16.26 15.28
C TYR A 277 14.82 -17.67 15.25
N TRP A 278 14.05 -18.68 15.66
CA TRP A 278 14.45 -20.08 15.61
C TRP A 278 14.79 -20.53 14.17
N ALA A 279 13.94 -20.19 13.21
CA ALA A 279 14.13 -20.59 11.81
C ALA A 279 15.38 -19.95 11.18
N ARG A 280 15.69 -18.68 11.53
CA ARG A 280 16.93 -18.02 11.11
C ARG A 280 18.17 -18.63 11.77
N HIS A 281 18.07 -19.00 13.04
CA HIS A 281 19.20 -19.61 13.77
C HIS A 281 19.58 -20.98 13.20
N GLN A 282 18.59 -21.80 12.85
CA GLN A 282 18.81 -23.06 12.13
C GLN A 282 19.54 -22.83 10.79
N ALA A 283 19.20 -21.76 10.07
CA ALA A 283 19.87 -21.42 8.82
C ALA A 283 21.35 -21.01 8.99
N SER A 284 21.75 -20.48 10.16
CA SER A 284 23.14 -20.12 10.45
C SER A 284 24.02 -21.30 10.86
N HIS A 285 23.47 -22.30 11.58
CA HIS A 285 24.23 -23.46 12.04
C HIS A 285 24.69 -24.38 10.90
N ASP A 286 23.92 -24.43 9.81
CA ASP A 286 24.19 -25.28 8.66
C ASP A 286 25.29 -24.76 7.71
N LYS A 287 25.64 -23.46 7.78
CA LYS A 287 26.73 -22.91 6.95
C LYS A 287 28.10 -23.53 7.28
N GLY A 288 28.22 -24.24 8.41
CA GLY A 288 29.40 -25.01 8.80
C GLY A 288 29.38 -26.51 8.43
N SER A 289 28.25 -27.04 7.96
CA SER A 289 28.05 -28.47 7.71
C SER A 289 27.73 -28.73 6.23
N ARG A 290 28.78 -29.06 5.46
CA ARG A 290 28.83 -29.60 4.08
C ARG A 290 27.69 -29.27 3.09
N PRO A 291 27.99 -28.72 1.89
CA PRO A 291 27.08 -28.76 0.76
C PRO A 291 27.04 -30.19 0.21
N GLY A 292 25.97 -30.95 0.46
CA GLY A 292 25.82 -32.26 -0.18
C GLY A 292 24.75 -33.13 0.44
N VAL A 293 23.62 -33.21 -0.26
CA VAL A 293 22.88 -34.40 -0.71
C VAL A 293 21.41 -34.03 -0.74
N TYR A 294 20.95 -33.49 -1.87
CA TYR A 294 19.53 -33.32 -2.13
C TYR A 294 18.98 -34.65 -2.63
N ALA A 295 18.25 -35.36 -1.77
CA ALA A 295 17.33 -36.38 -2.22
C ALA A 295 16.12 -35.68 -2.87
N PRO A 296 15.67 -36.06 -4.07
CA PRO A 296 14.46 -35.50 -4.64
C PRO A 296 13.29 -35.86 -3.72
N LEU A 297 12.54 -34.83 -3.30
CA LEU A 297 11.25 -35.00 -2.66
C LEU A 297 10.38 -35.83 -3.60
N ALA A 298 10.02 -37.04 -3.18
CA ALA A 298 9.00 -37.83 -3.82
C ALA A 298 7.72 -36.98 -3.90
N GLN A 299 7.31 -36.65 -5.12
CA GLN A 299 6.03 -36.03 -5.37
C GLN A 299 4.92 -37.06 -5.05
N PRO A 300 3.80 -36.63 -4.43
CA PRO A 300 2.61 -37.47 -4.32
C PRO A 300 1.97 -37.71 -5.70
#